data_AF-A0A2H1FE40-F1
#
_entry.id   AF-A0A2H1FE40-F1
#
_cell.length_a   1.000
_cell.length_b   1.000
_cell.length_c   1.000
_cell.angle_alpha   90.00
_cell.angle_beta   90.00
_cell.angle_gamma   90.00
#
_symmetry.space_group_name_H-M   'P 1'
#
loop_
_entity.id
_entity.type
_entity.pdbx_description
1 polymer ?
#
loop_
_entity_poly.entity_id
_entity_poly.type
_entity_poly.pdbx_seq_one_letter_code
_entity_poly.pdbx_strand_id
1 'polypeptide(L)'
;MEQEPNDVIVLSAISQGAKKFDKILKKTKIESQELNTLLERLEEKGFITIIEKKGWLGPKKEITLTDKGNKELEERRFELQQNWDQMVTIWKSGDKQKLEQHMEANKSTIPSMMFMGIMDMMMFSTMMGFMGMAMTSFIPDQYMNSGHDIGGGHDAGAHDASSGQDFSGGDFHGDGGPGDMGGFDVNF
;
A
#
# COMPACT_ATOMS: atom_id res chain seq x y z
N MET A 1 19.28 -3.37 -17.67
CA MET A 1 18.89 -1.95 -17.62
C MET A 1 18.61 -1.66 -16.16
N GLU A 2 19.24 -0.65 -15.58
CA GLU A 2 18.89 -0.18 -14.23
C GLU A 2 17.45 0.35 -14.28
N GLN A 3 16.57 -0.20 -13.46
CA GLN A 3 15.24 0.40 -13.23
C GLN A 3 15.33 1.35 -12.06
N GLU A 4 14.62 2.47 -12.16
CA GLU A 4 14.51 3.40 -11.05
C GLU A 4 13.70 2.76 -9.92
N PRO A 5 14.03 3.00 -8.64
CA PRO A 5 13.30 2.46 -7.49
C PRO A 5 11.78 2.69 -7.56
N ASN A 6 11.38 3.82 -8.15
CA ASN A 6 9.98 4.19 -8.33
C ASN A 6 9.26 3.36 -9.40
N ASP A 7 9.96 2.85 -10.43
CA ASP A 7 9.38 1.91 -11.41
C ASP A 7 8.91 0.65 -10.67
N VAL A 8 9.77 0.08 -9.82
CA VAL A 8 9.47 -1.14 -9.05
C VAL A 8 8.32 -0.92 -8.06
N ILE A 9 8.29 0.24 -7.40
CA ILE A 9 7.19 0.62 -6.49
C ILE A 9 5.85 0.68 -7.24
N VAL A 10 5.80 1.32 -8.41
CA VAL A 10 4.56 1.41 -9.21
C VAL A 10 4.12 0.03 -9.71
N LEU A 11 5.05 -0.78 -10.25
CA LEU A 11 4.75 -2.15 -10.68
C LEU A 11 4.21 -3.00 -9.52
N SER A 12 4.84 -2.92 -8.35
CA SER A 12 4.37 -3.58 -7.13
C SER A 12 2.97 -3.11 -6.73
N ALA A 13 2.70 -1.79 -6.75
CA ALA A 13 1.38 -1.25 -6.40
C ALA A 13 0.26 -1.80 -7.29
N ILE A 14 0.52 -1.89 -8.61
CA ILE A 14 -0.40 -2.45 -9.60
C ILE A 14 -0.60 -3.96 -9.34
N SER A 15 0.48 -4.71 -9.09
CA SER A 15 0.41 -6.14 -8.75
C SER A 15 -0.47 -6.40 -7.51
N GLN A 16 -0.44 -5.48 -6.54
CA GLN A 16 -1.23 -5.51 -5.32
C GLN A 16 -2.65 -4.93 -5.50
N GLY A 17 -3.11 -4.75 -6.74
CA GLY A 17 -4.50 -4.39 -7.05
C GLY A 17 -4.80 -2.89 -7.20
N ALA A 18 -3.80 -2.01 -7.17
CA ALA A 18 -4.01 -0.59 -7.50
C ALA A 18 -4.17 -0.41 -9.02
N LYS A 19 -5.40 -0.59 -9.52
CA LYS A 19 -5.71 -0.61 -10.96
C LYS A 19 -6.06 0.74 -11.58
N LYS A 20 -6.01 1.84 -10.83
CA LYS A 20 -6.39 3.19 -11.30
C LYS A 20 -5.35 4.20 -10.87
N PHE A 21 -5.16 5.26 -11.66
CA PHE A 21 -4.22 6.35 -11.36
C PHE A 21 -4.33 6.83 -9.90
N ASP A 22 -5.51 7.28 -9.46
CA ASP A 22 -5.69 7.78 -8.09
C ASP A 22 -5.41 6.74 -7.00
N LYS A 23 -5.64 5.46 -7.30
CA LYS A 23 -5.35 4.36 -6.36
C LYS A 23 -3.86 4.10 -6.28
N ILE A 24 -3.15 4.16 -7.40
CA ILE A 24 -1.69 4.05 -7.46
C ILE A 24 -1.08 5.25 -6.74
N LEU A 25 -1.48 6.48 -7.09
CA LEU A 25 -1.07 7.73 -6.44
C LEU A 25 -1.24 7.68 -4.93
N LYS A 26 -2.43 7.30 -4.45
CA LYS A 26 -2.70 7.20 -3.00
C LYS A 26 -1.80 6.16 -2.32
N LYS A 27 -1.50 5.06 -3.01
CA LYS A 27 -0.74 3.94 -2.46
C LYS A 27 0.77 4.19 -2.48
N THR A 28 1.30 4.78 -3.54
CA THR A 28 2.74 5.03 -3.72
C THR A 28 3.19 6.36 -3.13
N LYS A 29 2.27 7.34 -2.97
CA LYS A 29 2.57 8.72 -2.55
C LYS A 29 3.53 9.47 -3.49
N ILE A 30 3.72 8.97 -4.70
CA ILE A 30 4.50 9.64 -5.74
C ILE A 30 3.70 10.86 -6.23
N GLU A 31 4.39 11.94 -6.56
CA GLU A 31 3.75 13.15 -7.09
C GLU A 31 2.99 12.86 -8.39
N SER A 32 1.86 13.54 -8.60
CA SER A 32 0.96 13.23 -9.73
C SER A 32 1.65 13.31 -11.10
N GLN A 33 2.46 14.35 -11.31
CA GLN A 33 3.20 14.52 -12.57
C GLN A 33 4.25 13.42 -12.76
N GLU A 34 5.00 13.08 -11.70
CA GLU A 34 5.99 12.00 -11.74
C GLU A 34 5.33 10.64 -12.00
N LEU A 35 4.18 10.38 -11.36
CA LEU A 35 3.44 9.14 -11.59
C LEU A 35 2.96 9.00 -13.03
N ASN A 36 2.52 10.08 -13.67
CA ASN A 36 2.14 10.04 -15.09
C ASN A 36 3.34 9.63 -15.96
N THR A 37 4.50 10.28 -15.77
CA THR A 37 5.72 9.95 -16.51
C THR A 37 6.18 8.51 -16.26
N LEU A 38 6.05 8.01 -15.02
CA LEU A 38 6.34 6.61 -14.69
C LEU A 38 5.42 5.66 -15.44
N LEU A 39 4.11 5.91 -15.43
CA LEU A 39 3.13 5.04 -16.11
C LEU A 39 3.34 5.05 -17.62
N GLU A 40 3.56 6.20 -18.25
CA GLU A 40 3.89 6.31 -19.68
C GLU A 40 5.12 5.46 -20.01
N ARG A 41 6.19 5.61 -19.25
CA ARG A 41 7.44 4.85 -19.43
C ARG A 41 7.24 3.34 -19.24
N LEU A 42 6.45 2.92 -18.25
CA LEU A 42 6.16 1.50 -18.01
C LEU A 42 5.30 0.91 -19.14
N GLU A 43 4.40 1.68 -19.72
CA GLU A 43 3.59 1.29 -20.88
C GLU A 43 4.45 1.16 -22.14
N GLU A 44 5.33 2.13 -22.40
CA GLU A 44 6.30 2.09 -23.51
C GLU A 44 7.23 0.88 -23.41
N LYS A 45 7.67 0.53 -22.20
CA LYS A 45 8.47 -0.69 -21.95
C LYS A 45 7.66 -1.98 -22.10
N GLY A 46 6.33 -1.89 -22.24
CA GLY A 46 5.40 -3.01 -22.35
C GLY A 46 5.22 -3.77 -21.04
N PHE A 47 5.47 -3.12 -19.89
CA PHE A 47 5.28 -3.72 -18.57
C PHE A 47 3.85 -3.57 -18.05
N ILE A 48 3.16 -2.51 -18.47
CA ILE A 48 1.76 -2.29 -18.15
C ILE A 48 0.95 -2.11 -19.43
N THR A 49 -0.36 -2.24 -19.29
CA THR A 49 -1.33 -1.91 -20.34
C THR A 49 -2.62 -1.39 -19.71
N ILE A 50 -3.32 -0.52 -20.46
CA ILE A 50 -4.64 0.00 -20.09
C ILE A 50 -5.71 -0.84 -20.76
N ILE A 51 -6.54 -1.51 -19.95
CA ILE A 51 -7.68 -2.29 -20.42
C ILE A 51 -9.00 -1.59 -20.10
N GLU A 52 -9.95 -1.65 -21.03
CA GLU A 52 -11.31 -1.16 -20.81
C GLU A 52 -12.22 -2.32 -20.41
N LYS A 53 -12.86 -2.20 -19.24
CA LYS A 53 -13.80 -3.20 -18.71
C LYS A 53 -15.19 -2.61 -18.57
N LYS A 54 -16.21 -3.44 -18.75
CA LYS A 54 -17.59 -3.06 -18.48
C LYS A 54 -17.82 -3.00 -16.96
N GLY A 55 -18.14 -1.82 -16.45
CA GLY A 55 -18.55 -1.61 -15.05
C GLY A 55 -20.05 -1.36 -14.92
N TRP A 56 -20.54 -1.37 -13.69
CA TRP A 56 -21.94 -1.06 -13.34
C TRP A 56 -22.40 0.33 -13.81
N LEU A 57 -21.48 1.31 -13.84
CA LEU A 57 -21.74 2.69 -14.26
C LEU A 57 -21.18 3.00 -15.66
N GLY A 58 -21.00 1.97 -16.51
CA GLY A 58 -20.37 2.12 -17.83
C GLY A 58 -18.91 1.65 -17.86
N PRO A 59 -18.20 1.89 -18.98
CA PRO A 59 -16.84 1.44 -19.17
C PRO A 59 -15.87 2.06 -18.15
N LYS A 60 -14.90 1.26 -17.70
CA LYS A 60 -13.85 1.63 -16.74
C LYS A 60 -12.50 1.25 -17.31
N LYS A 61 -11.56 2.20 -17.31
CA LYS A 61 -10.15 1.94 -17.64
C LYS A 61 -9.42 1.42 -16.40
N GLU A 62 -8.70 0.32 -16.56
CA GLU A 62 -7.86 -0.28 -15.53
C GLU A 62 -6.43 -0.42 -16.06
N ILE A 63 -5.46 -0.09 -15.22
CA ILE A 63 -4.03 -0.33 -15.45
C ILE A 63 -3.73 -1.74 -14.93
N THR A 64 -3.07 -2.55 -15.75
CA THR A 64 -2.71 -3.93 -15.40
C THR A 64 -1.29 -4.26 -15.83
N LEU A 65 -0.64 -5.17 -15.12
CA LEU A 65 0.65 -5.73 -15.53
C LEU A 65 0.47 -6.65 -16.73
N THR A 66 1.39 -6.58 -17.67
CA THR A 66 1.57 -7.59 -18.72
C THR A 66 2.34 -8.79 -18.17
N ASP A 67 2.44 -9.89 -18.91
CA ASP A 67 3.32 -11.01 -18.55
C ASP A 67 4.79 -10.56 -18.42
N LYS A 68 5.22 -9.66 -19.30
CA LYS A 68 6.56 -9.04 -19.25
C LYS A 68 6.73 -8.22 -17.97
N GLY A 69 5.74 -7.42 -17.59
CA GLY A 69 5.77 -6.64 -16.35
C GLY A 69 5.76 -7.49 -15.09
N ASN A 70 5.01 -8.59 -15.08
CA ASN A 70 5.04 -9.56 -13.97
C ASN A 70 6.42 -10.21 -13.84
N LYS A 71 6.99 -10.68 -14.96
CA LYS A 71 8.32 -11.29 -14.96
C LYS A 71 9.39 -10.31 -14.46
N GLU A 72 9.35 -9.08 -14.95
CA GLU A 72 10.26 -8.01 -14.53
C GLU A 72 10.15 -7.73 -13.02
N LEU A 73 8.93 -7.65 -12.49
CA LEU A 73 8.69 -7.41 -11.06
C LEU A 73 9.24 -8.55 -10.20
N GLU A 74 9.10 -9.81 -10.64
CA GLU A 74 9.64 -10.97 -9.92
C GLU A 74 11.17 -11.02 -9.97
N GLU A 75 11.79 -10.67 -11.10
CA GLU A 75 13.25 -10.53 -11.19
C GLU A 75 13.77 -9.45 -10.21
N ARG A 76 13.11 -8.29 -10.16
CA ARG A 76 13.44 -7.22 -9.20
C ARG A 76 13.22 -7.64 -7.75
N ARG A 77 12.13 -8.36 -7.47
CA ARG A 77 11.88 -8.91 -6.13
C ARG A 77 13.01 -9.82 -5.68
N PHE A 78 13.47 -10.70 -6.57
CA PHE A 78 14.57 -11.61 -6.27
C PHE A 78 15.88 -10.86 -5.98
N GLU A 79 16.26 -9.89 -6.83
CA GLU A 79 17.45 -9.05 -6.63
C GLU A 79 17.39 -8.31 -5.29
N LEU A 80 16.23 -7.74 -4.95
CA LEU A 80 16.03 -6.99 -3.72
C LEU A 80 16.02 -7.89 -2.47
N GLN A 81 15.49 -9.11 -2.57
CA GLN A 81 15.58 -10.10 -1.49
C GLN A 81 17.03 -10.51 -1.24
N GLN A 82 17.81 -10.78 -2.31
CA GLN A 82 19.22 -11.12 -2.17
C GLN A 82 20.02 -9.98 -1.52
N ASN A 83 19.73 -8.74 -1.88
CA ASN A 83 20.37 -7.58 -1.27
C ASN A 83 20.02 -7.46 0.23
N TRP A 84 18.74 -7.65 0.58
CA TRP A 84 18.32 -7.67 1.99
C TRP A 84 18.97 -8.80 2.80
N ASP A 85 19.03 -10.01 2.25
CA ASP A 85 19.65 -11.16 2.91
C ASP A 85 21.16 -10.92 3.17
N GLN A 86 21.85 -10.22 2.25
CA GLN A 86 23.24 -9.80 2.45
C GLN A 86 23.36 -8.75 3.58
N MET A 87 22.49 -7.74 3.63
CA MET A 87 22.44 -6.78 4.73
C MET A 87 22.25 -7.48 6.08
N VAL A 88 21.27 -8.39 6.17
CA VAL A 88 21.00 -9.17 7.39
C VAL A 88 22.20 -10.02 7.80
N THR A 89 22.91 -10.60 6.83
CA THR A 89 24.12 -11.41 7.08
C THR A 89 25.24 -10.56 7.68
N ILE A 90 25.51 -9.38 7.12
CA ILE A 90 26.53 -8.45 7.64
C ILE A 90 26.11 -7.92 9.02
N TRP A 91 24.84 -7.61 9.20
CA TRP A 91 24.30 -7.17 10.50
C TRP A 91 24.51 -8.22 11.58
N LYS A 92 24.22 -9.50 11.29
CA LYS A 92 24.46 -10.63 12.22
C LYS A 92 25.93 -10.84 12.56
N SER A 93 26.86 -10.45 11.68
CA SER A 93 28.30 -10.53 11.99
C SER A 93 28.77 -9.42 12.94
N GLY A 94 27.95 -8.38 13.16
CA GLY A 94 28.27 -7.25 14.01
C GLY A 94 29.19 -6.19 13.37
N ASP A 95 29.49 -6.33 12.08
CA ASP A 95 30.39 -5.43 11.35
C ASP A 95 29.64 -4.17 10.88
N LYS A 96 29.58 -3.16 11.75
CA LYS A 96 28.85 -1.91 11.50
C LYS A 96 29.36 -1.16 10.28
N GLN A 97 30.68 -1.14 10.07
CA GLN A 97 31.29 -0.39 8.97
C GLN A 97 30.93 -1.02 7.62
N LYS A 98 31.00 -2.36 7.53
CA LYS A 98 30.60 -3.07 6.32
C LYS A 98 29.10 -2.96 6.07
N LEU A 99 28.30 -2.97 7.13
CA LEU A 99 26.85 -2.79 7.03
C LEU A 99 26.50 -1.40 6.48
N GLU A 100 27.13 -0.35 7.01
CA GLU A 100 26.94 1.03 6.57
C GLU A 100 27.31 1.20 5.09
N GLN A 101 28.47 0.68 4.69
CA GLN A 101 28.90 0.71 3.28
C GLN A 101 27.91 0.01 2.36
N HIS A 102 27.42 -1.17 2.76
CA HIS A 102 26.46 -1.92 1.95
C HIS A 102 25.09 -1.23 1.89
N MET A 103 24.64 -0.62 2.98
CA MET A 103 23.39 0.14 3.04
C MET A 103 23.46 1.41 2.20
N GLU A 104 24.55 2.19 2.28
CA GLU A 104 24.72 3.40 1.47
C GLU A 104 24.81 3.08 -0.02
N ALA A 105 25.53 2.02 -0.40
CA ALA A 105 25.60 1.58 -1.79
C ALA A 105 24.24 1.17 -2.37
N ASN A 106 23.31 0.74 -1.50
CA ASN A 106 21.98 0.26 -1.90
C ASN A 106 20.85 1.17 -1.40
N LYS A 107 21.16 2.39 -0.97
CA LYS A 107 20.21 3.30 -0.32
C LYS A 107 18.93 3.54 -1.14
N SER A 108 19.07 3.66 -2.45
CA SER A 108 17.95 3.86 -3.39
C SER A 108 16.97 2.68 -3.41
N THR A 109 17.40 1.48 -3.06
CA THR A 109 16.60 0.25 -3.10
C THR A 109 15.82 -0.03 -1.81
N ILE A 110 16.21 0.61 -0.70
CA ILE A 110 15.60 0.44 0.62
C ILE A 110 14.10 0.78 0.59
N PRO A 111 13.64 1.91 0.01
CA PRO A 111 12.21 2.19 -0.10
C PRO A 111 11.44 1.12 -0.89
N SER A 112 12.03 0.56 -1.95
CA SER A 112 11.41 -0.49 -2.75
C SER A 112 11.27 -1.80 -1.97
N MET A 113 12.26 -2.19 -1.17
CA MET A 113 12.17 -3.37 -0.29
C MET A 113 11.05 -3.24 0.74
N MET A 114 10.92 -2.06 1.36
CA MET A 114 9.85 -1.78 2.31
C MET A 114 8.48 -1.82 1.66
N PHE A 115 8.34 -1.15 0.51
CA PHE A 115 7.09 -1.10 -0.22
C PHE A 115 6.63 -2.49 -0.70
N MET A 116 7.58 -3.37 -1.04
CA MET A 116 7.29 -4.75 -1.44
C MET A 116 7.13 -5.72 -0.26
N GLY A 117 7.40 -5.28 0.98
CA GLY A 117 7.34 -6.14 2.16
C GLY A 117 8.50 -7.13 2.32
N ILE A 118 9.62 -6.91 1.61
CA ILE A 118 10.87 -7.70 1.79
C ILE A 118 11.50 -7.40 3.15
N MET A 119 11.40 -6.13 3.55
CA MET A 119 11.94 -5.60 4.80
C MET A 119 10.83 -4.81 5.49
N ASP A 120 10.55 -5.10 6.76
CA ASP A 120 9.63 -4.29 7.55
C ASP A 120 10.35 -3.15 8.31
N MET A 121 9.59 -2.12 8.65
CA MET A 121 10.12 -0.94 9.36
C MET A 121 10.66 -1.27 10.76
N MET A 122 10.16 -2.33 11.42
CA MET A 122 10.59 -2.70 12.77
C MET A 122 11.96 -3.39 12.73
N MET A 123 12.18 -4.31 11.79
CA MET A 123 13.48 -4.91 11.53
C MET A 123 14.50 -3.85 11.10
N PHE A 124 14.10 -2.94 10.19
CA PHE A 124 14.99 -1.85 9.78
C PHE A 124 15.33 -0.90 10.92
N SER A 125 14.36 -0.50 11.75
CA SER A 125 14.62 0.37 12.91
C SER A 125 15.54 -0.30 13.93
N THR A 126 15.43 -1.62 14.13
CA THR A 126 16.36 -2.39 14.97
C THR A 126 17.78 -2.39 14.41
N MET A 127 17.92 -2.57 13.09
CA MET A 127 19.22 -2.49 12.41
C MET A 127 19.84 -1.09 12.51
N MET A 128 19.03 -0.04 12.34
CA MET A 128 19.46 1.35 12.48
C MET A 128 19.87 1.68 13.93
N GLY A 129 19.11 1.20 14.91
CA GLY A 129 19.45 1.33 16.33
C GLY A 129 20.77 0.62 16.68
N PHE A 130 21.03 -0.55 16.08
CA PHE A 130 22.32 -1.22 16.20
C PHE A 130 23.48 -0.37 15.66
N MET A 131 23.26 0.36 14.56
CA MET A 131 24.26 1.25 13.98
C MET A 131 24.37 2.60 14.69
N GLY A 132 23.40 2.97 15.53
CA GLY A 132 23.33 4.28 16.16
C GLY A 132 22.93 5.39 15.18
N MET A 133 22.25 5.04 14.08
CA MET A 133 21.81 5.99 13.05
C MET A 133 20.30 6.20 13.09
N ALA A 134 19.83 7.34 12.59
CA ALA A 134 18.40 7.64 12.48
C ALA A 134 17.82 7.10 11.16
N MET A 135 16.58 6.61 11.16
CA MET A 135 15.93 6.09 9.94
C MET A 135 15.81 7.14 8.82
N THR A 136 15.71 8.42 9.18
CA THR A 136 15.66 9.57 8.26
C THR A 136 16.90 9.67 7.37
N SER A 137 18.01 9.04 7.75
CA SER A 137 19.23 9.01 6.93
C SER A 137 19.06 8.20 5.63
N PHE A 138 18.13 7.24 5.60
CA PHE A 138 17.94 6.32 4.48
C PHE A 138 16.52 6.35 3.91
N ILE A 139 15.53 6.72 4.73
CA ILE A 139 14.13 6.76 4.34
C ILE A 139 13.66 8.23 4.32
N PRO A 140 13.16 8.73 3.18
CA PRO A 140 12.48 10.02 3.15
C PRO A 140 11.20 10.03 4.01
N ASP A 141 10.89 11.15 4.65
CA ASP A 141 9.76 11.30 5.59
C ASP A 141 8.40 10.87 4.99
N GLN A 142 8.24 11.03 3.67
CA GLN A 142 7.04 10.62 2.93
C GLN A 142 6.69 9.13 3.09
N TYR A 143 7.69 8.27 3.34
CA TYR A 143 7.51 6.83 3.55
C TYR A 143 7.38 6.44 5.02
N MET A 144 7.74 7.32 5.96
CA MET A 144 7.72 7.01 7.41
C MET A 144 6.36 7.23 8.07
N ASN A 145 5.59 8.22 7.61
CA ASN A 145 4.24 8.49 8.13
C ASN A 145 3.21 7.41 7.69
N SER A 146 3.68 6.38 6.97
CA SER A 146 2.87 5.35 6.32
C SER A 146 2.76 4.05 7.12
N GLY A 147 3.35 3.98 8.33
CA GLY A 147 3.37 2.78 9.18
C GLY A 147 1.99 2.22 9.60
N HIS A 148 0.88 2.89 9.25
CA HIS A 148 -0.48 2.38 9.43
C HIS A 148 -1.12 1.78 8.16
N ASP A 149 -0.56 1.99 6.97
CA ASP A 149 -1.16 1.56 5.68
C ASP A 149 -0.25 0.62 4.85
N ILE A 150 1.04 0.49 5.20
CA ILE A 150 2.02 -0.32 4.43
C ILE A 150 2.03 -1.80 4.85
N GLY A 151 1.44 -2.13 6.01
CA GLY A 151 1.30 -3.50 6.49
C GLY A 151 -0.16 -3.95 6.51
N GLY A 152 -0.51 -4.93 5.68
CA GLY A 152 -1.80 -5.63 5.80
C GLY A 152 -2.72 -5.41 4.61
N GLY A 153 -2.43 -6.09 3.51
CA GLY A 153 -3.48 -6.50 2.59
C GLY A 153 -4.39 -7.54 3.27
N HIS A 154 -5.26 -7.08 4.17
CA HIS A 154 -6.43 -7.84 4.57
C HIS A 154 -7.65 -7.05 4.10
N ASP A 155 -8.25 -7.61 3.06
CA ASP A 155 -9.56 -7.29 2.55
C ASP A 155 -10.58 -7.27 3.70
N ALA A 156 -11.23 -6.12 3.89
CA ALA A 156 -12.49 -6.03 4.58
C ALA A 156 -13.36 -5.06 3.78
N GLY A 157 -14.02 -5.61 2.77
CA GLY A 157 -15.48 -5.55 2.69
C GLY A 157 -16.06 -4.14 2.53
N ALA A 158 -16.66 -3.92 1.37
CA ALA A 158 -17.58 -2.84 1.13
C ALA A 158 -18.60 -2.70 2.28
N HIS A 159 -18.58 -1.57 2.97
CA HIS A 159 -19.81 -0.99 3.51
C HIS A 159 -19.96 0.40 2.90
N ASP A 160 -20.78 0.41 1.87
CA ASP A 160 -21.41 1.59 1.30
C ASP A 160 -22.22 2.32 2.37
N ALA A 161 -22.27 3.63 2.21
CA ALA A 161 -22.81 4.60 3.11
C ALA A 161 -24.35 4.54 3.17
N SER A 162 -24.90 4.77 4.36
CA SER A 162 -26.13 5.57 4.47
C SER A 162 -25.90 6.68 5.48
N SER A 163 -25.56 7.84 4.94
CA SER A 163 -25.64 9.15 5.55
C SER A 163 -27.06 9.46 6.06
N GLY A 164 -27.14 10.08 7.24
CA GLY A 164 -28.34 10.77 7.73
C GLY A 164 -28.04 11.56 8.99
N GLN A 165 -27.62 12.81 8.82
CA GLN A 165 -27.38 13.81 9.86
C GLN A 165 -28.69 14.36 10.47
N ASP A 166 -28.58 14.73 11.75
CA ASP A 166 -29.23 15.82 12.49
C ASP A 166 -30.77 15.95 12.55
N PHE A 167 -31.32 16.02 13.78
CA PHE A 167 -31.63 17.31 14.42
C PHE A 167 -32.09 17.14 15.89
N SER A 168 -31.75 18.15 16.68
CA SER A 168 -32.14 18.44 18.05
C SER A 168 -33.65 18.62 18.29
N GLY A 169 -34.13 18.27 19.49
CA GLY A 169 -35.12 19.09 20.21
C GLY A 169 -36.33 18.37 20.80
N GLY A 170 -36.50 18.49 22.11
CA GLY A 170 -37.82 18.69 22.75
C GLY A 170 -38.36 17.53 23.58
N ASP A 171 -38.07 17.55 24.88
CA ASP A 171 -38.90 16.90 25.91
C ASP A 171 -40.23 17.67 26.06
N PHE A 172 -41.38 17.03 25.83
CA PHE A 172 -42.67 17.49 26.35
C PHE A 172 -43.71 16.37 26.53
N HIS A 173 -44.21 16.29 27.77
CA HIS A 173 -45.37 15.63 28.39
C HIS A 173 -46.54 15.00 27.60
N GLY A 174 -47.15 14.01 28.26
CA GLY A 174 -48.62 13.77 28.31
C GLY A 174 -49.02 12.33 27.97
N ASP A 175 -49.14 11.41 28.93
CA ASP A 175 -50.35 11.06 29.73
C ASP A 175 -51.46 10.31 28.96
N GLY A 176 -51.97 9.23 29.56
CA GLY A 176 -53.23 8.57 29.18
C GLY A 176 -53.13 7.06 28.86
N GLY A 177 -53.39 6.20 29.86
CA GLY A 177 -53.72 4.76 29.68
C GLY A 177 -55.11 4.54 29.04
N PRO A 178 -55.83 3.40 29.24
CA PRO A 178 -55.54 2.15 29.97
C PRO A 178 -55.46 0.93 29.00
N GLY A 179 -54.91 -0.22 29.38
CA GLY A 179 -55.69 -1.29 29.99
C GLY A 179 -56.24 -2.28 28.94
N ASP A 180 -56.06 -3.55 29.26
CA ASP A 180 -56.87 -4.71 28.85
C ASP A 180 -56.27 -5.74 27.87
N MET A 181 -55.95 -6.88 28.51
CA MET A 181 -56.10 -8.28 28.13
C MET A 181 -55.95 -8.74 26.67
N GLY A 182 -54.98 -9.65 26.51
CA GLY A 182 -55.32 -11.05 26.27
C GLY A 182 -55.82 -11.40 24.87
N GLY A 183 -54.95 -12.02 24.08
CA GLY A 183 -55.35 -12.64 22.83
C GLY A 183 -54.17 -13.23 22.07
N PHE A 184 -53.76 -14.43 22.48
CA PHE A 184 -53.12 -15.36 21.56
C PHE A 184 -54.09 -15.62 20.41
N ASP A 185 -53.65 -15.46 19.16
CA ASP A 185 -53.98 -16.45 18.16
C ASP A 185 -52.86 -16.57 17.12
N VAL A 186 -52.41 -17.82 17.00
CA VAL A 186 -51.50 -18.32 15.98
C VAL A 186 -52.33 -18.61 14.75
N ASN A 187 -51.86 -18.23 13.56
CA ASN A 187 -52.34 -18.89 12.35
C ASN A 187 -51.20 -19.11 11.36
N PHE A 188 -51.26 -20.31 10.80
CA PHE A 188 -50.39 -20.96 9.83
C PHE A 188 -50.32 -20.22 8.49
#